data_AF-N9P0F7-F1
#
_entry.id   AF-N9P0F7-F1
#
_cell.length_a   1.000
_cell.length_b   1.000
_cell.length_c   1.000
_cell.angle_alpha   90.00
_cell.angle_beta   90.00
_cell.angle_gamma   90.00
#
_symmetry.space_group_name_H-M   'P 1'
#
loop_
_entity.id
_entity.type
_entity.pdbx_description
1 polymer ?
#
loop_
_entity_poly.entity_id
_entity_poly.type
_entity_poly.pdbx_seq_one_letter_code
_entity_poly.pdbx_strand_id
1 'polypeptide(L)'
;MGCLLSTGHLITSCLQESVNSRWFYAYLMGVAAQVKRSYQVPLVLIVDNASIHRSKQMVDWRKLLVQEYSTTLYFLPAYSPELNRIEMVWKQMKYNWRDFKVMKADQIERWVGQISKGFGNEYMFTF
;
A
#
# COMPACT_ATOMS: atom_id res chain seq x y z
N MET A 1 1.23 6.07 0.96
CA MET A 1 0.78 4.68 1.25
C MET A 1 0.76 3.89 -0.06
N GLY A 2 0.98 2.58 0.01
CA GLY A 2 0.90 1.71 -1.17
C GLY A 2 0.49 0.29 -0.80
N CYS A 3 -0.04 -0.44 -1.77
CA CYS A 3 -0.46 -1.83 -1.67
C CYS A 3 -0.13 -2.52 -2.98
N LEU A 4 0.67 -3.58 -2.92
CA LEU A 4 1.02 -4.41 -4.07
C LEU A 4 0.13 -5.66 -4.04
N LEU A 5 -0.74 -5.81 -5.03
CA LEU A 5 -1.59 -7.00 -5.17
C LEU A 5 -0.77 -8.20 -5.67
N SER A 6 -1.23 -9.41 -5.39
CA SER A 6 -0.64 -10.64 -5.93
C SER A 6 -0.65 -10.70 -7.46
N THR A 7 -1.57 -9.96 -8.09
CA THR A 7 -1.66 -9.77 -9.54
C THR A 7 -0.55 -8.87 -10.11
N GLY A 8 0.29 -8.27 -9.26
CA GLY A 8 1.33 -7.32 -9.65
C GLY A 8 0.83 -5.88 -9.78
N HIS A 9 -0.46 -5.61 -9.57
CA HIS A 9 -0.97 -4.24 -9.60
C HIS A 9 -0.57 -3.47 -8.32
N LEU A 10 0.02 -2.28 -8.50
CA LEU A 10 0.40 -1.39 -7.41
C LEU A 10 -0.66 -0.28 -7.25
N ILE A 11 -1.30 -0.22 -6.08
CA ILE A 11 -2.24 0.84 -5.73
C ILE A 11 -1.54 1.81 -4.80
N THR A 12 -1.46 3.09 -5.14
CA THR A 12 -0.75 4.10 -4.33
C THR A 12 -1.64 5.27 -3.95
N SER A 13 -1.37 5.87 -2.78
CA SER A 13 -1.92 7.16 -2.39
C SER A 13 -0.81 8.04 -1.83
N CYS A 14 -0.69 9.27 -2.34
CA CYS A 14 0.19 10.29 -1.79
C CYS A 14 -0.61 11.22 -0.87
N LEU A 15 -0.04 11.57 0.28
CA LEU A 15 -0.62 12.53 1.22
C LEU A 15 0.47 13.56 1.55
N GLN A 16 0.08 14.83 1.67
CA GLN A 16 0.97 15.92 2.08
C GLN A 16 1.03 16.08 3.62
N GLU A 17 0.47 15.12 4.35
CA GLU A 17 0.39 15.08 5.81
C GLU A 17 0.79 13.71 6.34
N SER A 18 1.06 13.65 7.65
CA SER A 18 1.37 12.40 8.34
C SER A 18 0.20 11.41 8.26
N VAL A 19 0.49 10.17 7.89
CA VAL A 19 -0.50 9.10 7.87
C VAL A 19 -0.93 8.78 9.31
N ASN A 20 -2.21 8.94 9.59
CA ASN A 20 -2.84 8.51 10.84
C ASN A 20 -3.76 7.30 10.61
N SER A 21 -4.34 6.75 11.68
CA SER A 21 -5.21 5.58 11.60
C SER A 21 -6.43 5.79 10.69
N ARG A 22 -6.97 7.01 10.59
CA ARG A 22 -8.13 7.33 9.74
C ARG A 22 -7.74 7.28 8.27
N TRP A 23 -6.64 7.91 7.88
CA TRP A 23 -6.14 7.89 6.51
C TRP A 23 -5.77 6.48 6.06
N PHE A 24 -5.08 5.73 6.93
CA PHE A 24 -4.75 4.34 6.67
C PHE A 24 -6.01 3.49 6.43
N TYR A 25 -7.02 3.63 7.28
CA TYR A 25 -8.27 2.89 7.11
C TYR A 25 -9.02 3.26 5.82
N ALA A 26 -9.17 4.56 5.54
CA ALA A 26 -9.81 5.01 4.30
C ALA A 26 -9.12 4.43 3.06
N TYR A 27 -7.79 4.34 3.10
CA TYR A 27 -7.00 3.70 2.06
C TYR A 27 -7.29 2.19 1.94
N LEU A 28 -7.30 1.43 3.05
CA LEU A 28 -7.64 0.00 3.03
C LEU A 28 -9.04 -0.26 2.47
N MET A 29 -10.02 0.57 2.85
CA MET A 29 -11.40 0.47 2.35
C MET A 29 -11.47 0.72 0.85
N GLY A 30 -10.74 1.71 0.34
CA GLY A 30 -10.64 1.97 -1.09
C GLY A 30 -10.08 0.77 -1.85
N VAL A 31 -8.99 0.18 -1.34
CA VAL A 31 -8.39 -1.04 -1.91
C VAL A 31 -9.39 -2.20 -1.89
N ALA A 32 -10.02 -2.47 -0.74
CA ALA A 32 -10.98 -3.57 -0.58
C ALA A 32 -12.20 -3.41 -1.50
N ALA A 33 -12.76 -2.20 -1.59
CA ALA A 33 -13.87 -1.89 -2.50
C ALA A 33 -13.48 -2.09 -3.97
N GLN A 34 -12.28 -1.65 -4.36
CA GLN A 34 -11.77 -1.84 -5.71
C GLN A 34 -11.61 -3.34 -6.03
N VAL A 35 -10.95 -4.10 -5.15
CA VAL A 35 -10.73 -5.54 -5.36
C VAL A 35 -12.06 -6.31 -5.41
N LYS A 36 -12.98 -6.05 -4.47
CA LYS A 36 -14.30 -6.70 -4.47
C LYS A 36 -15.06 -6.43 -5.77
N ARG A 37 -15.06 -5.19 -6.25
CA ARG A 37 -15.73 -4.81 -7.51
C ARG A 37 -15.08 -5.47 -8.73
N SER A 38 -13.76 -5.56 -8.77
CA SER A 38 -13.01 -6.06 -9.93
C SER A 38 -12.94 -7.58 -10.00
N TYR A 39 -12.82 -8.26 -8.87
CA TYR A 39 -12.52 -9.70 -8.83
C TYR A 39 -13.55 -10.53 -8.06
N GLN A 40 -14.35 -9.93 -7.17
CA GLN A 40 -15.36 -10.61 -6.34
C GLN A 40 -14.81 -11.80 -5.52
N VAL A 41 -13.56 -11.69 -5.05
CA VAL A 41 -12.91 -12.72 -4.22
C VAL A 41 -12.62 -12.20 -2.80
N PRO A 42 -12.50 -13.10 -1.81
CA PRO A 42 -11.94 -12.76 -0.51
C PRO A 42 -10.52 -12.19 -0.64
N LEU A 43 -10.19 -11.20 0.19
CA LEU A 43 -8.90 -10.51 0.17
C LEU A 43 -8.21 -10.62 1.53
N VAL A 44 -6.91 -10.95 1.51
CA VAL A 44 -6.06 -10.87 2.70
C VAL A 44 -5.03 -9.77 2.47
N LEU A 45 -5.06 -8.73 3.31
CA LEU A 45 -4.09 -7.64 3.28
C LEU A 45 -2.99 -7.90 4.31
N ILE A 46 -1.76 -8.07 3.82
CA ILE A 46 -0.58 -8.24 4.66
C ILE A 46 -0.10 -6.86 5.10
N VAL A 47 0.00 -6.64 6.40
CA VAL A 47 0.36 -5.35 7.00
C VAL A 47 1.48 -5.51 8.02
N ASP A 48 2.35 -4.50 8.12
CA ASP A 48 3.36 -4.44 9.17
C ASP A 48 2.72 -4.05 10.53
N ASN A 49 3.58 -3.93 11.54
CA ASN A 49 3.18 -3.66 12.91
C ASN A 49 3.21 -2.17 13.31
N ALA A 50 3.11 -1.25 12.35
CA ALA A 50 3.04 0.18 12.65
C ALA A 50 1.94 0.48 13.69
N SER A 51 2.22 1.37 14.65
CA SER A 51 1.32 1.67 15.78
C SER A 51 -0.05 2.14 15.31
N ILE A 52 -0.12 2.84 14.18
CA ILE A 52 -1.36 3.31 13.55
C ILE A 52 -2.30 2.17 13.12
N HIS A 53 -1.79 0.94 12.93
CA HIS A 53 -2.57 -0.25 12.57
C HIS A 53 -3.23 -0.92 13.80
N ARG A 54 -2.87 -0.51 15.02
CA ARG A 54 -3.33 -1.15 16.27
C ARG A 54 -4.19 -0.25 17.16
N SER A 55 -4.63 0.91 16.66
CA SER A 55 -5.51 1.79 17.42
C SER A 55 -6.84 1.11 17.77
N LYS A 56 -7.49 1.52 18.87
CA LYS A 56 -8.79 0.97 19.29
C LYS A 56 -9.86 1.07 18.19
N GLN A 57 -9.86 2.18 17.46
CA GLN A 57 -10.74 2.40 16.31
C GLN A 57 -10.58 1.33 15.23
N MET A 58 -9.40 0.71 15.11
CA MET A 58 -9.14 -0.33 14.13
C MET A 58 -9.94 -1.62 14.38
N VAL A 59 -10.44 -1.85 15.60
CA VAL A 59 -11.24 -3.05 15.90
C VAL A 59 -12.53 -3.08 15.09
N ASP A 60 -13.30 -1.99 15.12
CA ASP A 60 -14.59 -1.95 14.42
C ASP A 60 -14.42 -1.86 12.91
N TRP A 61 -13.37 -1.15 12.47
CA TRP A 61 -12.98 -1.10 11.08
C TRP A 61 -12.58 -2.45 10.49
N ARG A 62 -11.86 -3.29 11.24
CA ARG A 62 -11.57 -4.66 10.82
C ARG A 62 -12.84 -5.50 10.67
N LYS A 63 -13.81 -5.34 11.58
CA LYS A 63 -15.11 -6.03 11.44
C LYS A 63 -15.81 -5.60 10.16
N LEU A 64 -15.83 -4.29 9.86
CA LEU A 64 -16.45 -3.78 8.63
C LEU A 64 -15.76 -4.32 7.37
N LEU A 65 -14.43 -4.39 7.34
CA LEU A 65 -13.69 -4.98 6.21
C LEU A 65 -14.10 -6.44 5.96
N VAL A 66 -14.29 -7.22 7.02
CA VAL A 66 -14.71 -8.63 6.91
C VAL A 66 -16.16 -8.72 6.42
N GLN A 67 -17.06 -7.98 7.07
CA GLN A 67 -18.51 -8.06 6.83
C GLN A 67 -18.89 -7.52 5.46
N GLU A 68 -18.37 -6.34 5.09
CA GLU A 68 -18.79 -5.64 3.87
C GLU A 68 -17.92 -5.98 2.67
N TYR A 69 -16.65 -6.35 2.87
CA TYR A 69 -15.69 -6.53 1.77
C TYR A 69 -15.05 -7.91 1.70
N SER A 70 -15.42 -8.84 2.59
CA SER A 70 -14.76 -10.15 2.69
C SER A 70 -13.22 -10.03 2.77
N THR A 71 -12.76 -8.98 3.46
CA THR A 71 -11.35 -8.60 3.54
C THR A 71 -10.82 -8.76 4.96
N THR A 72 -9.70 -9.45 5.13
CA THR A 72 -9.03 -9.65 6.43
C THR A 72 -7.64 -9.02 6.42
N LEU A 73 -7.11 -8.73 7.62
CA LEU A 73 -5.74 -8.26 7.80
C LEU A 73 -4.88 -9.38 8.38
N TYR A 74 -3.69 -9.57 7.81
CA TYR A 74 -2.66 -10.45 8.32
C TYR A 74 -1.46 -9.62 8.77
N PHE A 75 -1.10 -9.70 10.05
CA PHE A 75 -0.01 -8.92 10.62
C PHE A 75 1.30 -9.72 10.59
N LEU A 76 2.35 -9.13 10.01
CA LEU A 76 3.67 -9.74 10.00
C LEU A 76 4.31 -9.77 11.40
N PRO A 77 5.31 -10.63 11.65
CA PRO A 77 6.17 -10.51 12.82
C PRO A 77 6.85 -9.13 12.92
N ALA A 78 7.22 -8.73 14.13
CA ALA A 78 7.92 -7.46 14.32
C ALA A 78 9.31 -7.50 13.67
N TYR A 79 9.72 -6.38 13.07
CA TYR A 79 11.01 -6.19 12.42
C TYR A 79 11.30 -7.17 11.26
N SER A 80 10.26 -7.59 10.53
CA SER A 80 10.37 -8.47 9.36
C SER A 80 10.02 -7.79 8.02
N PRO A 81 10.71 -6.69 7.63
CA PRO A 81 10.44 -6.02 6.35
C PRO A 81 10.69 -6.92 5.13
N GLU A 82 11.56 -7.93 5.23
CA GLU A 82 11.84 -8.92 4.20
C GLU A 82 10.62 -9.78 3.84
N LEU A 83 9.66 -9.93 4.76
CA LEU A 83 8.40 -10.64 4.51
C LEU A 83 7.35 -9.74 3.84
N ASN A 84 7.59 -8.43 3.77
CA ASN A 84 6.68 -7.48 3.15
C ASN A 84 7.14 -7.15 1.73
N ARG A 85 6.54 -7.79 0.72
CA ARG A 85 6.91 -7.64 -0.70
C ARG A 85 6.96 -6.19 -1.20
N ILE A 86 6.13 -5.29 -0.65
CA ILE A 86 6.13 -3.90 -1.09
C ILE A 86 7.41 -3.15 -0.67
N GLU A 87 8.13 -3.61 0.36
CA GLU A 87 9.43 -3.04 0.74
C GLU A 87 10.47 -3.21 -0.37
N MET A 88 10.40 -4.30 -1.14
CA MET A 88 11.24 -4.49 -2.31
C MET A 88 10.90 -3.47 -3.40
N VAL A 89 9.62 -3.14 -3.61
CA VAL A 89 9.20 -2.08 -4.54
C VAL A 89 9.74 -0.73 -4.08
N TRP A 90 9.61 -0.40 -2.79
CA TRP A 90 10.16 0.85 -2.26
C TRP A 90 11.68 0.94 -2.40
N LYS A 91 12.38 -0.19 -2.26
CA LYS A 91 13.83 -0.27 -2.51
C LYS A 91 14.15 0.04 -3.98
N GLN A 92 13.44 -0.59 -4.92
CA GLN A 92 13.62 -0.35 -6.35
C GLN A 92 13.37 1.12 -6.72
N MET A 93 12.28 1.70 -6.22
CA MET A 93 11.96 3.10 -6.42
C MET A 93 13.10 4.01 -5.97
N LYS A 94 13.59 3.83 -4.73
CA LYS A 94 14.60 4.74 -4.15
C LYS A 94 15.98 4.61 -4.78
N TYR A 95 16.41 3.40 -5.09
CA TYR A 95 17.82 3.13 -5.40
C TYR A 95 18.08 2.82 -6.87
N ASN A 96 17.07 2.41 -7.64
CA ASN A 96 17.27 1.96 -9.01
C ASN A 96 16.48 2.78 -10.03
N TRP A 97 15.24 3.19 -9.72
CA TRP A 97 14.39 3.95 -10.65
C TRP A 97 14.49 5.47 -10.48
N ARG A 98 15.14 5.92 -9.41
CA ARG A 98 15.31 7.34 -9.13
C ARG A 98 16.65 7.82 -9.67
N ASP A 99 16.61 8.89 -10.47
CA ASP A 99 17.82 9.63 -10.81
C ASP A 99 18.50 10.18 -9.55
N PHE A 100 19.82 10.20 -9.53
CA PHE A 100 20.58 10.82 -8.47
C PHE A 100 20.58 12.35 -8.60
N LYS A 101 19.47 12.98 -8.20
CA LYS A 101 19.28 14.44 -8.23
C LYS A 101 18.53 14.97 -7.01
N VAL A 102 18.71 16.26 -6.72
CA VAL A 102 17.90 16.98 -5.73
C VAL A 102 16.52 17.24 -6.33
N MET A 103 15.47 16.98 -5.56
CA MET A 103 14.08 17.18 -5.97
C MET A 103 13.32 17.90 -4.86
N LYS A 104 12.49 18.86 -5.24
CA LYS A 104 11.49 19.49 -4.37
C LYS A 104 10.33 18.53 -4.10
N ALA A 105 9.54 18.81 -3.06
CA ALA A 105 8.43 17.94 -2.65
C ALA A 105 7.41 17.69 -3.80
N ASP A 106 7.04 18.73 -4.54
CA ASP A 106 6.13 18.64 -5.70
C ASP A 106 6.71 17.80 -6.86
N GLN A 107 8.04 17.79 -7.01
CA GLN A 107 8.72 16.96 -8.00
C GLN A 107 8.73 15.51 -7.56
N ILE A 108 8.92 15.23 -6.27
CA ILE A 108 8.85 13.87 -5.71
C ILE A 108 7.43 13.33 -5.86
N GLU A 109 6.40 14.12 -5.53
CA GLU A 109 5.00 13.73 -5.68
C GLU A 109 4.66 13.38 -7.13
N ARG A 110 5.05 14.23 -8.09
CA ARG A 110 4.85 13.96 -9.52
C ARG A 110 5.58 12.70 -9.97
N TRP A 111 6.81 12.49 -9.52
CA TRP A 111 7.60 11.32 -9.87
C TRP A 111 7.02 10.02 -9.29
N VAL A 112 6.56 10.01 -8.04
CA VAL A 112 5.85 8.86 -7.46
C VAL A 112 4.56 8.58 -8.24
N GLY A 113 3.84 9.63 -8.65
CA GLY A 113 2.67 9.50 -9.51
C GLY A 113 2.97 8.89 -10.88
N GLN A 114 4.13 9.22 -11.47
CA GLN A 114 4.59 8.61 -12.73
C GLN A 114 4.91 7.13 -12.54
N ILE A 115 5.65 6.76 -11.47
CA ILE A 115 5.93 5.36 -11.16
C ILE A 115 4.64 4.56 -11.00
N SER A 116 3.68 5.08 -10.24
CA SER A 116 2.40 4.43 -10.03
C SER A 116 1.65 4.15 -11.33
N LYS A 117 1.62 5.12 -12.27
CA LYS A 117 0.98 4.97 -13.58
C LYS A 117 1.74 4.03 -14.53
N GLY A 118 3.07 4.03 -14.46
CA GLY A 118 3.93 3.20 -15.31
C GLY A 118 4.29 1.84 -14.71
N PHE A 119 3.82 1.51 -13.51
CA PHE A 119 4.17 0.26 -12.82
C PHE A 119 3.67 -0.96 -13.58
N GLY A 120 4.56 -1.93 -13.78
CA GLY A 120 4.28 -3.13 -14.58
C GLY A 120 4.44 -2.94 -16.10
N ASN A 121 4.75 -1.72 -16.56
CA ASN A 121 5.09 -1.44 -17.95
C ASN A 121 6.49 -0.82 -18.06
N GLU A 122 6.62 0.46 -17.70
CA GLU A 122 7.91 1.19 -17.70
C GLU A 122 8.75 0.82 -16.47
N TYR A 123 8.07 0.63 -15.33
CA TYR A 123 8.69 0.22 -14.08
C TYR A 123 8.36 -1.25 -13.81
N MET A 124 9.17 -2.13 -14.40
CA MET A 124 9.03 -3.57 -14.23
C MET A 124 9.58 -4.03 -12.88
N PHE A 125 8.82 -4.87 -12.20
CA PHE A 125 9.22 -5.50 -10.94
C PHE A 125 8.91 -6.99 -11.00
N THR A 126 9.96 -7.81 -11.07
CA THR A 126 9.90 -9.27 -11.05
C THR A 126 10.42 -9.80 -9.71
N PHE A 127 9.87 -10.91 -9.25
CA PHE A 127 10.30 -11.65 -8.06
C PHE A 127 10.99 -12.94 -8.46
#